data_AF-A0ABD2MFM8-F1
#
_entry.id   AF-A0ABD2MFM8-F1
#
_cell.length_a   1.000
_cell.length_b   1.000
_cell.length_c   1.000
_cell.angle_alpha   90.00
_cell.angle_beta   90.00
_cell.angle_gamma   90.00
#
_symmetry.space_group_name_H-M   'P 1'
#
loop_
_entity.id
_entity.type
_entity.pdbx_description
1 polymer ?
#
loop_
_entity_poly.entity_id
_entity_poly.type
_entity_poly.pdbx_seq_one_letter_code
_entity_poly.pdbx_strand_id
1 'polypeptide(L)'
;MFTKFNTIDGKLKDLLIDLPNFEKEYQKFADKSNGISSLRKLNSLTLTKNAQLLEILELPQLMHSFIDDGLYDDALELASYVRKLHLKHSDIPIFKNILEDVEKGWFSMLHQLLYQLRQEITLPKCLQIVGLLRRMEVFTEIELRLKFLQTRNCFLQNCLEAIPKIDVNHHLSKIIEVTRVNLFNIITQYKAIFNDDEHSPLGTLKNNEVNQNVIFFLGLEIR
;
A
#
# COMPACT_ATOMS: atom_id res chain seq x y z
N MET A 1 40.51 61.06 52.12
CA MET A 1 40.85 60.32 50.88
C MET A 1 40.90 58.80 51.10
N PHE A 2 41.50 58.31 52.19
CA PHE A 2 41.63 56.88 52.51
C PHE A 2 40.32 56.10 52.71
N THR A 3 39.28 56.71 53.28
CA THR A 3 37.98 56.03 53.51
C THR A 3 37.28 55.66 52.21
N LYS A 4 37.32 56.54 51.19
CA LYS A 4 36.77 56.27 49.85
C LYS A 4 37.52 55.13 49.16
N PHE A 5 38.83 55.04 49.34
CA PHE A 5 39.66 53.98 48.73
C PHE A 5 39.34 52.61 49.34
N ASN A 6 39.17 52.52 50.66
CA ASN A 6 38.71 51.28 51.32
C ASN A 6 37.28 50.89 50.93
N THR A 7 36.40 51.85 50.66
CA THR A 7 35.03 51.54 50.16
C THR A 7 35.09 51.01 48.73
N ILE A 8 36.01 51.52 47.91
CA ILE A 8 36.23 51.04 46.54
C ILE A 8 36.86 49.64 46.55
N ASP A 9 37.86 49.39 47.42
CA ASP A 9 38.49 48.08 47.57
C ASP A 9 37.51 47.01 48.08
N GLY A 10 36.61 47.37 49.00
CA GLY A 10 35.51 46.50 49.44
C GLY A 10 34.55 46.14 48.31
N LYS A 11 34.08 47.14 47.55
CA LYS A 11 33.21 46.90 46.38
C LYS A 11 33.91 46.13 45.26
N LEU A 12 35.22 46.31 45.10
CA LEU A 12 36.01 45.58 44.12
C LEU A 12 36.12 44.10 44.51
N LYS A 13 36.27 43.81 45.80
CA LYS A 13 36.26 42.44 46.36
C LYS A 13 34.89 41.79 46.24
N ASP A 14 33.81 42.52 46.53
CA ASP A 14 32.44 42.02 46.38
C ASP A 14 32.16 41.68 44.90
N LEU A 15 32.56 42.56 43.97
CA LEU A 15 32.44 42.30 42.53
C LEU A 15 33.26 41.08 42.09
N LEU A 16 34.44 40.87 42.67
CA LEU A 16 35.29 39.71 42.40
C LEU A 16 34.65 38.39 42.84
N ILE A 17 33.82 38.44 43.89
CA ILE A 17 33.06 37.29 44.41
C ILE A 17 31.78 37.07 43.59
N ASP A 18 31.12 38.14 43.15
CA ASP A 18 29.87 38.08 42.40
C ASP A 18 30.06 37.67 40.93
N LEU A 19 31.22 38.00 40.33
CA LEU A 19 31.56 37.66 38.94
C LEU A 19 31.42 36.15 38.62
N PRO A 20 32.00 35.21 39.40
CA PRO A 20 31.84 33.78 39.14
C PRO A 20 30.41 33.25 39.39
N ASN A 21 29.62 33.91 40.25
CA ASN A 21 28.20 33.57 40.40
C ASN A 21 27.40 34.04 39.18
N PHE A 22 27.71 35.23 38.65
CA PHE A 22 27.13 35.72 37.42
C PHE A 22 27.52 34.85 36.21
N GLU A 23 28.77 34.41 36.12
CA GLU A 23 29.26 33.46 35.10
C GLU A 23 28.45 32.16 35.13
N LYS A 24 28.20 31.59 36.33
CA LYS A 24 27.39 30.38 36.50
C LYS A 24 25.93 30.59 36.08
N GLU A 25 25.31 31.71 36.48
CA GLU A 25 23.94 32.02 36.10
C GLU A 25 23.81 32.35 34.60
N TYR A 26 24.82 33.00 34.01
CA TYR A 26 24.92 33.20 32.57
C TYR A 26 25.02 31.88 31.81
N GLN A 27 25.84 30.92 32.26
CA GLN A 27 25.92 29.60 31.63
C GLN A 27 24.59 28.85 31.73
N LYS A 28 23.94 28.83 32.90
CA LYS A 28 22.59 28.25 33.05
C LYS A 28 21.57 28.92 32.15
N PHE A 29 21.64 30.25 32.02
CA PHE A 29 20.76 31.00 31.13
C PHE A 29 21.05 30.68 29.66
N ALA A 30 22.32 30.60 29.27
CA ALA A 30 22.76 30.25 27.92
C ALA A 30 22.28 28.84 27.54
N ASP A 31 22.45 27.85 28.43
CA ASP A 31 21.96 26.47 28.23
C ASP A 31 20.44 26.43 28.06
N LYS A 32 19.70 27.12 28.95
CA LYS A 32 18.23 27.23 28.86
C LYS A 32 17.79 27.97 27.59
N SER A 33 18.45 29.06 27.23
CA SER A 33 18.16 29.87 26.05
C SER A 33 18.41 29.08 24.76
N ASN A 34 19.50 28.30 24.71
CA ASN A 34 19.80 27.40 23.60
C ASN A 34 18.75 26.30 23.46
N GLY A 35 18.30 25.71 24.57
CA GLY A 35 17.18 24.75 24.58
C GLY A 35 15.85 25.37 24.10
N ILE A 36 15.54 26.59 24.53
CA ILE A 36 14.34 27.31 24.08
C ILE A 36 14.45 27.67 22.59
N SER A 37 15.63 28.08 22.12
CA SER A 37 15.89 28.41 20.72
C SER A 37 15.75 27.19 19.81
N SER A 38 16.28 26.03 20.21
CA SER A 38 16.13 24.79 19.46
C SER A 38 14.67 24.31 19.42
N LEU A 39 13.95 24.38 20.54
CA LEU A 39 12.51 24.07 20.59
C LEU A 39 11.68 25.01 19.71
N ARG A 40 11.96 26.32 19.72
CA ARG A 40 11.29 27.29 18.82
C ARG A 40 11.56 26.98 17.36
N LYS A 41 12.81 26.62 17.03
CA LYS A 41 13.19 26.23 15.66
C LYS A 41 12.46 24.96 15.22
N LEU A 42 12.39 23.94 16.08
CA LEU A 42 11.62 22.72 15.82
C LEU A 42 10.13 23.04 15.65
N ASN A 43 9.51 23.80 16.56
CA ASN A 43 8.09 24.18 16.43
C ASN A 43 7.80 24.96 15.16
N SER A 44 8.67 25.89 14.77
CA SER A 44 8.53 26.64 13.52
C SER A 44 8.63 25.73 12.29
N LEU A 45 9.56 24.77 12.29
CA LEU A 45 9.69 23.77 11.23
C LEU A 45 8.46 22.86 11.17
N THR A 46 8.00 22.35 12.31
CA THR A 46 6.79 21.51 12.41
C THR A 46 5.58 22.27 11.90
N LEU A 47 5.39 23.54 12.27
CA LEU A 47 4.27 24.36 11.81
C LEU A 47 4.31 24.55 10.29
N THR A 48 5.49 24.81 9.73
CA THR A 48 5.67 25.02 8.28
C THR A 48 5.45 23.73 7.47
N LYS A 49 5.76 22.57 8.05
CA LYS A 49 5.67 21.25 7.40
C LYS A 49 4.41 20.46 7.78
N ASN A 50 3.56 21.00 8.65
CA ASN A 50 2.40 20.31 9.20
C ASN A 50 1.44 19.83 8.10
N ALA A 51 1.14 20.66 7.10
CA ALA A 51 0.27 20.29 5.99
C ALA A 51 0.81 19.10 5.19
N GLN A 52 2.11 19.11 4.85
CA GLN A 52 2.76 18.01 4.11
C GLN A 52 2.78 16.71 4.92
N LEU A 53 2.95 16.81 6.24
CA LEU A 53 2.89 15.64 7.12
C LEU A 53 1.47 15.06 7.19
N LEU A 54 0.47 15.94 7.23
CA LEU A 54 -0.94 15.54 7.25
C LEU A 54 -1.34 14.83 5.95
N GLU A 55 -0.95 15.36 4.79
CA GLU A 55 -1.17 14.70 3.49
C GLU A 55 -0.60 13.28 3.46
N ILE A 56 0.58 13.05 4.06
CA ILE A 56 1.17 11.72 4.12
C ILE A 56 0.39 10.79 5.07
N LEU A 57 -0.11 11.32 6.18
CA LEU A 57 -0.93 10.57 7.13
C LEU A 57 -2.30 10.19 6.54
N GLU A 58 -2.78 10.92 5.53
CA GLU A 58 -4.05 10.67 4.84
C GLU A 58 -3.94 9.64 3.70
N LEU A 59 -2.74 9.22 3.28
CA LEU A 59 -2.54 8.27 2.17
C LEU A 59 -3.30 6.94 2.35
N PRO A 60 -3.37 6.30 3.53
CA PRO A 60 -4.16 5.09 3.71
C PRO A 60 -5.66 5.34 3.51
N GLN A 61 -6.18 6.49 3.95
CA GLN A 61 -7.58 6.84 3.75
C GLN A 61 -7.86 7.10 2.27
N LEU A 62 -6.94 7.76 1.57
CA LEU A 62 -7.03 7.98 0.12
C LEU A 62 -7.00 6.66 -0.65
N MET A 63 -6.17 5.69 -0.24
CA MET A 63 -6.16 4.34 -0.80
C MET A 63 -7.54 3.68 -0.73
N HIS A 64 -8.22 3.77 0.42
CA HIS A 64 -9.57 3.23 0.56
C HIS A 64 -10.57 3.92 -0.37
N SER A 65 -10.54 5.26 -0.47
CA SER A 65 -11.40 6.01 -1.40
C SER A 65 -11.19 5.59 -2.85
N PHE A 66 -9.94 5.47 -3.32
CA PHE A 66 -9.67 5.05 -4.69
C PHE A 66 -10.21 3.64 -5.00
N ILE A 67 -10.14 2.72 -4.02
CA ILE A 67 -10.67 1.37 -4.18
C ILE A 67 -12.21 1.38 -4.24
N ASP A 68 -12.85 2.14 -3.36
CA ASP A 68 -14.32 2.26 -3.30
C ASP A 68 -14.89 2.94 -4.55
N ASP A 69 -14.19 3.94 -5.07
CA ASP A 69 -14.56 4.67 -6.29
C ASP A 69 -14.20 3.90 -7.58
N GLY A 70 -13.47 2.79 -7.48
CA GLY A 70 -13.03 1.98 -8.63
C GLY A 70 -11.88 2.58 -9.44
N LEU A 71 -11.20 3.58 -8.89
CA LEU A 71 -10.02 4.26 -9.44
C LEU A 71 -8.75 3.43 -9.18
N TYR A 72 -8.72 2.21 -9.73
CA TYR A 72 -7.66 1.26 -9.44
C TYR A 72 -6.27 1.69 -9.95
N ASP A 73 -6.21 2.49 -11.01
CA ASP A 73 -4.94 3.02 -11.53
C ASP A 73 -4.26 3.97 -10.53
N ASP A 74 -5.04 4.87 -9.93
CA ASP A 74 -4.55 5.81 -8.91
C ASP A 74 -4.17 5.07 -7.62
N ALA A 75 -4.93 4.03 -7.26
CA ALA A 75 -4.59 3.14 -6.14
C ALA A 75 -3.23 2.43 -6.36
N LEU A 76 -2.98 1.94 -7.57
CA LEU A 76 -1.69 1.30 -7.93
C LEU A 76 -0.52 2.30 -7.80
N GLU A 77 -0.71 3.52 -8.31
CA GLU A 77 0.30 4.57 -8.24
C GLU A 77 0.58 4.95 -6.78
N LEU A 78 -0.46 5.13 -5.97
CA LEU A 78 -0.34 5.45 -4.55
C LEU A 78 0.43 4.38 -3.78
N ALA A 79 0.13 3.10 -4.01
CA ALA A 79 0.90 2.01 -3.39
C ALA A 79 2.38 2.08 -3.77
N SER A 80 2.69 2.34 -5.04
CA SER A 80 4.08 2.48 -5.50
C SER A 80 4.78 3.66 -4.84
N TYR A 81 4.07 4.77 -4.63
CA TYR A 81 4.57 5.96 -3.97
C TYR A 81 4.88 5.69 -2.50
N VAL A 82 3.94 5.06 -1.76
CA VAL A 82 4.11 4.72 -0.34
C VAL A 82 5.27 3.74 -0.14
N ARG A 83 5.41 2.72 -1.01
CA ARG A 83 6.57 1.81 -1.00
C ARG A 83 7.89 2.55 -1.19
N LYS A 84 7.96 3.46 -2.17
CA LYS A 84 9.16 4.31 -2.40
C LYS A 84 9.44 5.24 -1.21
N LEU A 85 8.40 5.77 -0.57
CA LEU A 85 8.51 6.65 0.60
C LEU A 85 9.07 5.89 1.80
N HIS A 86 8.55 4.68 2.07
CA HIS A 86 9.06 3.82 3.13
C HIS A 86 10.54 3.46 2.91
N LEU A 87 10.92 3.07 1.69
CA LEU A 87 12.32 2.75 1.35
C LEU A 87 13.30 3.92 1.59
N LYS A 88 12.86 5.17 1.37
CA LYS A 88 13.68 6.36 1.62
C LYS A 88 13.81 6.70 3.10
N HIS A 89 12.85 6.26 3.92
CA HIS A 89 12.71 6.66 5.32
C HIS A 89 12.41 5.46 6.24
N SER A 90 13.18 4.37 6.06
CA SER A 90 12.97 3.11 6.78
C SER A 90 13.12 3.22 8.30
N ASP A 91 13.82 4.24 8.79
CA ASP A 91 14.07 4.46 10.22
C ASP A 91 12.86 5.00 10.99
N ILE A 92 11.81 5.46 10.29
CA ILE A 92 10.65 6.11 10.91
C ILE A 92 9.47 5.11 11.00
N PRO A 93 9.01 4.76 12.21
CA PRO A 93 7.98 3.73 12.39
C PRO A 93 6.62 4.12 11.82
N ILE A 94 6.31 5.42 11.72
CA ILE A 94 5.04 5.91 11.16
C ILE A 94 4.90 5.49 9.68
N PHE A 95 5.98 5.58 8.89
CA PHE A 95 5.94 5.16 7.48
C PHE A 95 5.76 3.65 7.33
N LYS A 96 6.25 2.86 8.30
CA LYS A 96 5.97 1.41 8.34
C LYS A 96 4.48 1.15 8.56
N ASN A 97 3.85 1.83 9.51
CA ASN A 97 2.41 1.67 9.75
C ASN A 97 1.57 2.09 8.54
N ILE A 98 1.91 3.23 7.91
CA ILE A 98 1.26 3.69 6.68
C ILE A 98 1.40 2.65 5.56
N LEU A 99 2.60 2.07 5.38
CA LEU A 99 2.81 1.01 4.41
C LEU A 99 1.94 -0.20 4.70
N GLU A 100 1.90 -0.67 5.95
CA GLU A 100 1.07 -1.82 6.35
C GLU A 100 -0.43 -1.58 6.06
N ASP A 101 -0.95 -0.38 6.32
CA ASP A 101 -2.34 -0.06 6.04
C ASP A 101 -2.64 0.05 4.55
N VAL A 102 -1.71 0.60 3.76
CA VAL A 102 -1.82 0.65 2.29
C VAL A 102 -1.75 -0.75 1.68
N GLU A 103 -0.91 -1.65 2.22
CA GLU A 103 -0.87 -3.06 1.80
C GLU A 103 -2.19 -3.78 2.12
N LYS A 104 -2.84 -3.50 3.27
CA LYS A 104 -4.19 -4.05 3.55
C LYS A 104 -5.20 -3.59 2.49
N GLY A 105 -5.16 -2.31 2.10
CA GLY A 105 -5.96 -1.78 1.00
C GLY A 105 -5.67 -2.50 -0.32
N TRP A 106 -4.40 -2.68 -0.64
CA TRP A 106 -3.95 -3.42 -1.82
C TRP A 106 -4.50 -4.86 -1.88
N PHE A 107 -4.45 -5.59 -0.76
CA PHE A 107 -5.04 -6.94 -0.69
C PHE A 107 -6.56 -6.90 -0.85
N SER A 108 -7.26 -5.93 -0.27
CA SER A 108 -8.70 -5.75 -0.47
C SER A 108 -9.05 -5.56 -1.95
N MET A 109 -8.28 -4.70 -2.65
CA MET A 109 -8.42 -4.50 -4.10
C MET A 109 -8.22 -5.79 -4.88
N LEU A 110 -7.18 -6.56 -4.56
CA LEU A 110 -6.92 -7.88 -5.18
C LEU A 110 -8.14 -8.81 -5.04
N HIS A 111 -8.70 -8.90 -3.83
CA HIS A 111 -9.87 -9.71 -3.56
C HIS A 111 -11.11 -9.25 -4.32
N GLN A 112 -11.34 -7.93 -4.42
CA GLN A 112 -12.44 -7.35 -5.17
C GLN A 112 -12.33 -7.66 -6.67
N LEU A 113 -11.13 -7.51 -7.26
CA LEU A 113 -10.87 -7.82 -8.66
C LEU A 113 -11.09 -9.31 -8.97
N LEU A 114 -10.57 -10.20 -8.12
CA LEU A 114 -10.80 -11.65 -8.26
C LEU A 114 -12.28 -12.02 -8.09
N TYR A 115 -12.99 -11.35 -7.20
CA TYR A 115 -14.42 -11.53 -7.03
C TYR A 115 -15.21 -11.10 -8.27
N GLN A 116 -14.86 -9.96 -8.88
CA GLN A 116 -15.47 -9.51 -10.14
C GLN A 116 -15.23 -10.53 -11.27
N LEU A 117 -14.07 -11.20 -11.34
CA LEU A 117 -13.81 -12.27 -12.30
C LEU A 117 -14.67 -13.53 -12.08
N ARG A 118 -15.24 -13.74 -10.88
CA ARG A 118 -16.19 -14.84 -10.61
C ARG A 118 -17.61 -14.53 -11.06
N GLN A 119 -17.90 -13.30 -11.46
CA GLN A 119 -19.22 -12.90 -11.93
C GLN A 119 -19.31 -12.99 -13.46
N GLU A 120 -20.54 -12.86 -13.96
CA GLU A 120 -20.77 -12.67 -15.38
C GLU A 120 -20.17 -11.33 -15.80
N ILE A 121 -19.16 -11.37 -16.68
CA ILE A 121 -18.48 -10.15 -17.15
C ILE A 121 -18.21 -10.21 -18.64
N THR A 122 -18.17 -9.02 -19.23
CA THR A 122 -17.87 -8.82 -20.65
C THR A 122 -16.36 -8.96 -20.92
N LEU A 123 -16.01 -9.25 -22.17
CA LEU A 123 -14.61 -9.35 -22.60
C LEU A 123 -13.78 -8.08 -22.31
N PRO A 124 -14.25 -6.85 -22.60
CA PRO A 124 -13.50 -5.63 -22.30
C PRO A 124 -13.20 -5.46 -20.81
N LYS A 125 -14.20 -5.73 -19.95
CA LYS A 125 -14.01 -5.63 -18.50
C LYS A 125 -13.05 -6.70 -17.99
N CYS A 126 -13.12 -7.91 -18.55
CA CYS A 126 -12.20 -9.00 -18.24
C CYS A 126 -10.75 -8.64 -18.58
N LEU A 127 -10.52 -8.04 -19.76
CA LEU A 127 -9.19 -7.55 -20.16
C LEU A 127 -8.69 -6.45 -19.21
N GLN A 128 -9.55 -5.51 -18.82
CA GLN A 128 -9.21 -4.47 -17.86
C GLN A 128 -8.78 -5.06 -16.51
N ILE A 129 -9.58 -5.98 -15.95
CA ILE A 129 -9.29 -6.59 -14.64
C ILE A 129 -7.99 -7.41 -14.70
N VAL A 130 -7.79 -8.25 -15.72
CA VAL A 130 -6.55 -9.02 -15.84
C VAL A 130 -5.34 -8.11 -16.09
N GLY A 131 -5.51 -7.03 -16.85
CA GLY A 131 -4.48 -6.00 -17.02
C GLY A 131 -4.08 -5.30 -15.71
N LEU A 132 -5.06 -5.03 -14.84
CA LEU A 132 -4.80 -4.53 -13.48
C LEU A 132 -4.06 -5.57 -12.64
N LEU A 133 -4.52 -6.83 -12.60
CA LEU A 133 -3.87 -7.91 -11.87
C LEU A 133 -2.43 -8.16 -12.32
N ARG A 134 -2.13 -8.00 -13.62
CA ARG A 134 -0.78 -8.11 -14.15
C ARG A 134 0.11 -6.96 -13.65
N ARG A 135 -0.40 -5.73 -13.61
CA ARG A 135 0.31 -4.55 -13.05
C ARG A 135 0.44 -4.56 -11.53
N MET A 136 -0.37 -5.36 -10.84
CA MET A 136 -0.16 -5.63 -9.42
C MET A 136 1.09 -6.50 -9.17
N GLU A 137 1.61 -7.21 -10.17
CA GLU A 137 2.83 -8.04 -10.06
C GLU A 137 2.76 -9.08 -8.92
N VAL A 138 1.55 -9.45 -8.52
CA VAL A 138 1.27 -10.42 -7.46
C VAL A 138 1.42 -11.86 -7.97
N PHE A 139 1.12 -12.08 -9.26
CA PHE A 139 1.14 -13.39 -9.89
C PHE A 139 2.14 -13.42 -11.04
N THR A 140 2.84 -14.54 -11.18
CA THR A 140 3.51 -14.86 -12.45
C THR A 140 2.47 -15.06 -13.56
N GLU A 141 2.88 -14.97 -14.83
CA GLU A 141 1.95 -15.16 -15.96
C GLU A 141 1.28 -16.55 -15.93
N ILE A 142 1.98 -17.57 -15.45
CA ILE A 142 1.44 -18.94 -15.29
C ILE A 142 0.39 -18.99 -14.17
N GLU A 143 0.70 -18.38 -13.02
CA GLU A 143 -0.24 -18.31 -11.89
C GLU A 143 -1.48 -17.49 -12.26
N LEU A 144 -1.32 -16.39 -13.00
CA LEU A 144 -2.42 -15.55 -13.46
C LEU A 144 -3.37 -16.33 -14.39
N ARG A 145 -2.81 -17.13 -15.31
CA ARG A 145 -3.58 -18.05 -16.17
C ARG A 145 -4.34 -19.10 -15.37
N LEU A 146 -3.66 -19.75 -14.42
CA LEU A 146 -4.28 -20.74 -13.55
C LEU A 146 -5.41 -20.11 -12.73
N LYS A 147 -5.15 -18.96 -12.10
CA LYS A 147 -6.11 -18.25 -11.27
C LYS A 147 -7.32 -17.80 -12.08
N PHE A 148 -7.10 -17.29 -13.30
CA PHE A 148 -8.18 -16.97 -14.22
C PHE A 148 -9.07 -18.19 -14.50
N LEU A 149 -8.48 -19.32 -14.88
CA LEU A 149 -9.22 -20.55 -15.18
C LEU A 149 -9.96 -21.09 -13.96
N GLN A 150 -9.33 -21.11 -12.78
CA GLN A 150 -9.99 -21.51 -11.52
C GLN A 150 -11.22 -20.65 -11.24
N THR A 151 -11.05 -19.33 -11.36
CA THR A 151 -12.10 -18.35 -11.10
C THR A 151 -13.27 -18.52 -12.07
N ARG A 152 -12.98 -18.76 -13.34
CA ARG A 152 -13.97 -19.05 -14.38
C ARG A 152 -14.65 -20.40 -14.22
N ASN A 153 -13.93 -21.40 -13.73
CA ASN A 153 -14.50 -22.70 -13.39
C ASN A 153 -15.49 -22.56 -12.23
N CYS A 154 -15.16 -21.81 -11.18
CA CYS A 154 -16.10 -21.50 -10.09
C CYS A 154 -17.36 -20.80 -10.60
N PHE A 155 -17.22 -19.80 -11.48
CA PHE A 155 -18.36 -19.14 -12.11
C PHE A 155 -19.26 -20.14 -12.87
N LEU A 156 -18.66 -21.01 -13.69
CA LEU A 156 -19.40 -22.03 -14.42
C LEU A 156 -20.12 -23.00 -13.48
N GLN A 157 -19.46 -23.49 -12.43
CA GLN A 157 -20.10 -24.37 -11.43
C GLN A 157 -21.31 -23.69 -10.78
N ASN A 158 -21.18 -22.43 -10.38
CA ASN A 158 -22.30 -21.67 -9.83
C ASN A 158 -23.47 -21.55 -10.82
N CYS A 159 -23.18 -21.34 -12.11
CA CYS A 159 -24.21 -21.32 -13.15
C CYS A 159 -24.91 -22.67 -13.32
N LEU A 160 -24.17 -23.79 -13.18
CA LEU A 160 -24.72 -25.14 -13.30
C LEU A 160 -25.56 -25.54 -12.08
N GLU A 161 -25.11 -25.17 -10.87
CA GLU A 161 -25.84 -25.41 -9.62
C GLU A 161 -27.18 -24.67 -9.57
N ALA A 162 -27.27 -23.51 -10.23
CA ALA A 162 -28.50 -22.73 -10.34
C ALA A 162 -29.58 -23.36 -11.24
N ILE A 163 -29.27 -24.43 -11.98
CA ILE A 163 -30.22 -25.06 -12.92
C ILE A 163 -31.22 -25.95 -12.16
N PRO A 164 -32.54 -25.72 -12.30
CA PRO A 164 -33.55 -26.56 -11.68
C PRO A 164 -33.49 -28.03 -12.12
N LYS A 165 -33.71 -28.96 -11.18
CA LYS A 165 -33.66 -30.42 -11.40
C LYS A 165 -35.04 -31.07 -11.55
N ILE A 166 -36.07 -30.28 -11.88
CA ILE A 166 -37.49 -30.70 -11.80
C ILE A 166 -37.86 -31.67 -12.93
N ASP A 167 -37.47 -31.35 -14.17
CA ASP A 167 -37.64 -32.21 -15.34
C ASP A 167 -36.28 -32.60 -15.90
N VAL A 168 -36.05 -33.90 -16.06
CA VAL A 168 -34.76 -34.46 -16.52
C VAL A 168 -34.41 -33.97 -17.92
N ASN A 169 -35.38 -33.91 -18.84
CA ASN A 169 -35.11 -33.51 -20.22
C ASN A 169 -34.80 -32.01 -20.31
N HIS A 170 -35.57 -31.19 -19.60
CA HIS A 170 -35.31 -29.77 -19.47
C HIS A 170 -33.96 -29.48 -18.78
N HIS A 171 -33.65 -30.20 -17.71
CA HIS A 171 -32.40 -30.06 -16.95
C HIS A 171 -31.17 -30.38 -17.82
N LEU A 172 -31.18 -31.51 -18.54
CA LEU A 172 -30.10 -31.88 -19.45
C LEU A 172 -29.92 -30.87 -20.58
N SER A 173 -31.02 -30.44 -21.21
CA SER A 173 -30.97 -29.44 -22.28
C SER A 173 -30.37 -28.12 -21.78
N LYS A 174 -30.75 -27.69 -20.55
CA LYS A 174 -30.24 -26.45 -19.97
C LYS A 174 -28.78 -26.53 -19.56
N ILE A 175 -28.33 -27.66 -19.01
CA ILE A 175 -26.91 -27.89 -18.72
C ILE A 175 -26.06 -27.79 -19.99
N ILE A 176 -26.50 -28.44 -21.08
CA ILE A 176 -25.78 -28.40 -22.35
C ILE A 176 -25.68 -26.96 -22.87
N GLU A 177 -26.79 -26.22 -22.82
CA GLU A 177 -26.84 -24.82 -23.26
C GLU A 177 -25.90 -23.93 -22.43
N VAL A 178 -26.02 -23.96 -21.09
CA VAL A 178 -25.24 -23.14 -20.16
C VAL A 178 -23.76 -23.48 -20.26
N THR A 179 -23.40 -24.76 -20.33
CA THR A 179 -22.00 -25.19 -20.48
C THR A 179 -21.44 -24.70 -21.80
N ARG A 180 -22.15 -24.89 -22.92
CA ARG A 180 -21.67 -24.49 -24.25
C ARG A 180 -21.42 -22.99 -24.32
N VAL A 181 -22.36 -22.16 -23.86
CA VAL A 181 -22.25 -20.70 -23.91
C VAL A 181 -21.09 -20.22 -23.03
N ASN A 182 -21.04 -20.67 -21.78
CA ASN A 182 -20.02 -20.21 -20.84
C ASN A 182 -18.62 -20.71 -21.20
N LEU A 183 -18.48 -21.96 -21.65
CA LEU A 183 -17.18 -22.50 -22.06
C LEU A 183 -16.67 -21.80 -23.32
N PHE A 184 -17.54 -21.47 -24.28
CA PHE A 184 -17.18 -20.64 -25.43
C PHE A 184 -16.68 -19.26 -25.00
N ASN A 185 -17.39 -18.60 -24.08
CA ASN A 185 -16.99 -17.30 -23.54
C ASN A 185 -15.64 -17.37 -22.81
N ILE A 186 -15.44 -18.38 -21.95
CA ILE A 186 -14.20 -18.58 -21.19
C ILE A 186 -13.03 -18.82 -22.14
N ILE A 187 -13.18 -19.67 -23.16
CA ILE A 187 -12.13 -19.92 -24.16
C ILE A 187 -11.83 -18.65 -24.95
N THR A 188 -12.85 -17.92 -25.39
CA THR A 188 -12.69 -16.69 -26.16
C THR A 188 -11.95 -15.62 -25.34
N GLN A 189 -12.33 -15.45 -24.08
CA GLN A 189 -11.66 -14.55 -23.15
C GLN A 189 -10.23 -14.99 -22.88
N TYR A 190 -10.00 -16.27 -22.59
CA TYR A 190 -8.67 -16.81 -22.34
C TYR A 190 -7.74 -16.51 -23.52
N LYS A 191 -8.15 -16.83 -24.74
CA LYS A 191 -7.36 -16.59 -25.95
C LYS A 191 -7.08 -15.11 -26.17
N ALA A 192 -8.06 -14.24 -25.95
CA ALA A 192 -7.89 -12.80 -26.08
C ALA A 192 -6.92 -12.21 -25.04
N ILE A 193 -6.91 -12.76 -23.82
CA ILE A 193 -6.10 -12.26 -22.69
C ILE A 193 -4.67 -12.80 -22.72
N PHE A 194 -4.49 -14.06 -23.15
CA PHE A 194 -3.26 -14.83 -22.98
C PHE A 194 -2.62 -15.32 -24.29
N ASN A 195 -2.96 -14.70 -25.43
CA ASN A 195 -2.62 -15.16 -26.78
C ASN A 195 -1.22 -15.80 -26.91
N ASP A 196 -1.17 -16.99 -27.53
CA ASP A 196 -0.12 -18.01 -27.36
C ASP A 196 1.24 -17.72 -28.03
N ASP A 197 1.45 -16.59 -28.72
CA ASP A 197 2.64 -16.40 -29.56
C ASP A 197 3.90 -15.87 -28.82
N GLU A 198 3.78 -15.24 -27.64
CA GLU A 198 4.95 -14.76 -26.88
C GLU A 198 5.30 -15.60 -25.63
N HIS A 199 4.35 -16.37 -25.10
CA HIS A 199 4.50 -17.01 -23.78
C HIS A 199 3.89 -18.41 -23.71
N SER A 200 4.31 -19.29 -24.63
CA SER A 200 4.13 -20.74 -24.45
C SER A 200 4.72 -21.16 -23.09
N PRO A 201 3.99 -21.94 -22.26
CA PRO A 201 4.49 -22.39 -20.96
C PRO A 201 5.79 -23.22 -21.03
N LEU A 202 6.18 -23.65 -22.23
CA LEU A 202 7.46 -24.31 -22.51
C LEU A 202 8.62 -23.34 -22.79
N GLY A 203 8.34 -22.08 -23.16
CA GLY A 203 9.35 -21.04 -23.40
C GLY A 203 9.81 -20.31 -22.13
N THR A 204 8.93 -20.20 -21.14
CA THR A 204 9.14 -19.36 -19.93
C THR A 204 9.82 -20.08 -18.77
N LEU A 205 10.13 -21.38 -18.89
CA LEU A 205 10.98 -22.11 -17.92
C LEU A 205 12.40 -21.50 -17.76
N LYS A 206 12.76 -20.50 -18.57
CA LYS A 206 14.04 -19.78 -18.48
C LYS A 206 14.04 -18.53 -17.61
N ASN A 207 12.89 -17.95 -17.24
CA ASN A 207 12.85 -16.75 -16.39
C ASN A 207 12.35 -17.10 -15.00
N ASN A 208 13.22 -17.75 -14.22
CA ASN A 208 13.09 -17.87 -12.78
C ASN A 208 13.29 -16.48 -12.13
N GLU A 209 12.20 -15.76 -11.95
CA GLU A 209 12.08 -14.85 -10.80
C GLU A 209 11.00 -15.42 -9.89
N VAL A 210 11.44 -16.26 -8.96
CA VAL A 210 10.61 -16.74 -7.84
C VAL A 210 10.25 -15.52 -7.02
N ASN A 211 9.05 -15.00 -7.23
CA ASN A 211 8.52 -13.89 -6.47
C ASN A 211 8.44 -14.35 -4.99
N GLN A 212 9.16 -13.68 -4.09
CA GLN A 212 9.27 -14.06 -2.66
C GLN A 212 7.93 -14.03 -1.90
N ASN A 213 6.83 -13.69 -2.57
CA ASN A 213 5.48 -13.70 -2.02
C ASN A 213 4.79 -15.08 -2.05
N VAL A 214 5.42 -16.13 -2.58
CA VAL A 214 4.87 -17.50 -2.60
C VAL A 214 4.44 -17.98 -1.20
N ILE A 215 5.13 -17.54 -0.14
CA ILE A 215 4.81 -17.92 1.24
C ILE A 215 3.52 -17.25 1.76
N PHE A 216 3.10 -16.11 1.20
CA PHE A 216 1.85 -15.45 1.57
C PHE A 216 0.62 -15.90 0.77
N PHE A 217 0.81 -16.42 -0.45
CA PHE A 217 -0.31 -16.74 -1.35
C PHE A 217 -0.78 -18.21 -1.32
N LEU A 218 -0.03 -19.11 -0.67
CA LEU A 218 -0.48 -20.48 -0.39
C LEU A 218 -1.72 -20.54 0.54
N GLY A 219 -2.08 -19.44 1.20
CA GLY A 219 -3.29 -19.32 2.03
C GLY A 219 -4.58 -19.00 1.27
N LEU A 220 -4.54 -18.75 -0.04
CA LEU A 220 -5.75 -18.58 -0.88
C LEU A 220 -6.25 -19.94 -1.39
N GLU A 221 -6.28 -20.94 -0.51
CA GLU A 221 -7.20 -22.08 -0.65
C GLU A 221 -8.62 -21.52 -0.60
N ILE A 222 -9.19 -21.35 -1.79
CA ILE A 222 -10.59 -21.01 -2.00
C ILE A 222 -11.39 -22.26 -1.60
N ARG A 223 -11.97 -22.21 -0.39
CA ARG A 223 -13.30 -22.77 -0.16
C ARG A 223 -14.35 -21.84 -0.76
#